data_AF-J4G9T4-F1
#
_entry.id   AF-J4G9T4-F1
#
_cell.length_a   1.000
_cell.length_b   1.000
_cell.length_c   1.000
_cell.angle_alpha   90.00
_cell.angle_beta   90.00
_cell.angle_gamma   90.00
#
_symmetry.space_group_name_H-M   'P 1'
#
loop_
_entity.id
_entity.type
_entity.pdbx_description
1 polymer ?
#
loop_
_entity_poly.entity_id
_entity_poly.type
_entity_poly.pdbx_seq_one_letter_code
_entity_poly.pdbx_strand_id
1 'polypeptide(L)'
;MTQRSTERLAARLRAGEDTISFDKDDDDTLDFVTAASNLRSIAYGITGQSRWEIKEMAGNIIPAIATTNAIIAGLIVLQAFHLMRKAYNSLRNVHVQFKPSMPLSHVSMSRANPNCGVCRDTYTEILCDPSRVTLGEVVDGILGPGDGKGTGKRDVAVYEDKRVLSDPDWDDNNERTLDNLNVTRGKFLAIVDDEGELATIQVGVGVLPPNHPVEGPALILPSPLPMPARRPKPPAPSTPPPTLNLKRSAPNDEEIEPSAKRLKTDKTTTDATPFSPSKKRKLEEDGLILLDDADDKLDVDVIEIE
;
A
#
# COMPACT_ATOMS: atom_id res chain seq x y z
N MET A 1 -9.50 23.87 27.92
CA MET A 1 -8.27 23.92 27.10
C MET A 1 -8.17 25.26 26.36
N THR A 2 -9.10 25.56 25.45
CA THR A 2 -9.11 26.72 24.54
C THR A 2 -8.77 28.07 25.18
N GLN A 3 -9.41 28.42 26.31
CA GLN A 3 -9.17 29.71 26.97
C GLN A 3 -7.71 29.86 27.41
N ARG A 4 -7.12 28.83 28.03
CA ARG A 4 -5.73 28.86 28.52
C ARG A 4 -4.73 29.01 27.37
N SER A 5 -4.90 28.28 26.27
CA SER A 5 -4.01 28.42 25.10
C SER A 5 -4.14 29.81 24.46
N THR A 6 -5.35 30.37 24.37
CA THR A 6 -5.57 31.74 23.88
C THR A 6 -4.90 32.78 24.79
N GLU A 7 -4.98 32.62 26.12
CA GLU A 7 -4.34 33.51 27.09
C GLU A 7 -2.79 33.49 26.99
N ARG A 8 -2.19 32.31 26.78
CA ARG A 8 -0.74 32.14 26.59
C ARG A 8 -0.27 32.79 25.27
N LEU A 9 -0.96 32.51 24.16
CA LEU A 9 -0.69 33.17 22.86
C LEU A 9 -0.88 34.70 22.93
N ALA A 10 -1.92 35.17 23.61
CA ALA A 10 -2.14 36.61 23.78
C ALA A 10 -1.07 37.28 24.69
N ALA A 11 -0.48 36.55 25.64
CA ALA A 11 0.64 37.04 26.43
C ALA A 11 1.91 37.20 25.60
N ARG A 12 2.17 36.26 24.68
CA ARG A 12 3.28 36.34 23.71
C ARG A 12 3.19 37.56 22.79
N LEU A 13 2.02 37.82 22.20
CA LEU A 13 1.79 39.04 21.41
C LEU A 13 2.05 40.31 22.24
N ARG A 14 1.60 40.36 23.51
CA ARG A 14 1.89 41.50 24.41
C ARG A 14 3.37 41.62 24.81
N ALA A 15 4.15 40.55 24.70
CA ALA A 15 5.58 40.56 24.97
C ALA A 15 6.43 41.05 23.77
N GLY A 16 5.80 41.37 22.63
CA GLY A 16 6.47 41.91 21.44
C GLY A 16 6.66 40.91 20.29
N GLU A 17 5.95 39.77 20.29
CA GLU A 17 5.91 38.87 19.13
C GLU A 17 4.91 39.43 18.09
N ASP A 18 5.43 39.97 16.98
CA ASP A 18 4.60 40.65 15.94
C ASP A 18 3.63 39.71 15.21
N THR A 19 3.98 38.44 15.04
CA THR A 19 3.15 37.42 14.38
C THR A 19 3.55 36.03 14.86
N ILE A 20 2.61 35.29 15.44
CA ILE A 20 2.81 33.90 15.85
C ILE A 20 2.56 32.99 14.65
N SER A 21 3.61 32.37 14.13
CA SER A 21 3.49 31.25 13.18
C SER A 21 3.09 29.98 13.91
N PHE A 22 2.22 29.16 13.31
CA PHE A 22 1.93 27.82 13.83
C PHE A 22 3.17 26.93 13.75
N ASP A 23 3.49 26.26 14.87
CA ASP A 23 4.48 25.20 14.94
C ASP A 23 3.86 24.00 15.67
N LYS A 24 3.91 22.83 15.04
CA LYS A 24 3.37 21.58 15.61
C LYS A 24 4.13 21.14 16.87
N ASP A 25 5.34 21.64 17.08
CA ASP A 25 6.20 21.32 18.22
C ASP A 25 6.14 22.42 19.32
N ASP A 26 5.33 23.47 19.11
CA ASP A 26 4.97 24.49 20.10
C ASP A 26 3.62 24.16 20.76
N ASP A 27 3.65 23.86 22.07
CA ASP A 27 2.47 23.47 22.84
C ASP A 27 1.39 24.57 22.91
N ASP A 28 1.73 25.86 22.79
CA ASP A 28 0.74 26.94 22.79
C ASP A 28 -0.09 26.96 21.52
N THR A 29 0.58 26.85 20.36
CA THR A 29 -0.11 26.89 19.07
C THR A 29 -0.84 25.57 18.80
N LEU A 30 -0.27 24.42 19.21
CA LEU A 30 -0.91 23.12 19.08
C LEU A 30 -2.13 22.94 19.99
N ASP A 31 -2.08 23.39 21.25
CA ASP A 31 -3.24 23.36 22.15
C ASP A 31 -4.38 24.24 21.63
N PHE A 32 -4.04 25.40 21.07
CA PHE A 32 -5.02 26.31 20.47
C PHE A 32 -5.71 25.67 19.26
N VAL A 33 -4.94 25.11 18.31
CA VAL A 33 -5.47 24.43 17.13
C VAL A 33 -6.32 23.22 17.53
N THR A 34 -5.85 22.40 18.47
CA THR A 34 -6.55 21.21 18.99
C THR A 34 -7.88 21.57 19.64
N ALA A 35 -7.90 22.59 20.49
CA ALA A 35 -9.12 22.98 21.17
C ALA A 35 -10.11 23.69 20.23
N ALA A 36 -9.63 24.48 19.26
CA ALA A 36 -10.46 25.14 18.26
C ALA A 36 -11.05 24.17 17.23
N SER A 37 -10.28 23.19 16.75
CA SER A 37 -10.76 22.19 15.80
C SER A 37 -11.82 21.30 16.42
N ASN A 38 -11.62 20.82 17.65
CA ASN A 38 -12.60 19.98 18.35
C ASN A 38 -13.91 20.74 18.66
N LEU A 39 -13.84 22.00 19.10
CA LEU A 39 -15.04 22.83 19.27
C LEU A 39 -15.79 23.01 17.94
N ARG A 40 -15.08 23.18 16.83
CA ARG A 40 -15.68 23.26 15.49
C ARG A 40 -16.30 21.91 15.08
N SER A 41 -15.64 20.79 15.34
CA SER A 41 -16.16 19.44 15.02
C SER A 41 -17.48 19.18 15.74
N ILE A 42 -17.56 19.48 17.04
CA ILE A 42 -18.79 19.37 17.84
C ILE A 42 -19.93 20.20 17.22
N ALA A 43 -19.66 21.42 16.75
CA ALA A 43 -20.66 22.28 16.11
C ALA A 43 -21.22 21.74 14.78
N TYR A 44 -20.54 20.78 14.14
CA TYR A 44 -21.00 20.07 12.93
C TYR A 44 -21.41 18.61 13.20
N GLY A 45 -21.48 18.18 14.47
CA GLY A 45 -21.79 16.79 14.82
C GLY A 45 -20.69 15.78 14.46
N ILE A 46 -19.45 16.25 14.26
CA ILE A 46 -18.28 15.44 13.95
C ILE A 46 -17.56 15.09 15.25
N THR A 47 -17.18 13.82 15.43
CA THR A 47 -16.39 13.35 16.57
C THR A 47 -15.07 14.12 16.67
N GLY A 48 -14.76 14.66 17.85
CA GLY A 48 -13.47 15.29 18.12
C GLY A 48 -12.32 14.28 18.07
N GLN A 49 -11.12 14.75 17.79
CA GLN A 49 -9.91 13.92 17.74
C GLN A 49 -8.94 14.27 18.87
N SER A 50 -8.01 13.37 19.14
CA SER A 50 -6.95 13.58 20.12
C SER A 50 -5.96 14.67 19.67
N ARG A 51 -5.24 15.23 20.64
CA ARG A 51 -4.14 16.17 20.39
C ARG A 51 -3.06 15.60 19.46
N TRP A 52 -2.85 14.28 19.49
CA TRP A 52 -1.85 13.60 18.68
C TRP A 52 -2.26 13.53 17.21
N GLU A 53 -3.47 13.06 16.92
CA GLU A 53 -4.02 13.03 15.55
C GLU A 53 -4.08 14.43 14.94
N ILE A 54 -4.48 15.43 15.74
CA ILE A 54 -4.51 16.83 15.29
C ILE A 54 -3.11 17.38 15.03
N LYS A 55 -2.10 17.01 15.83
CA LYS A 55 -0.69 17.37 15.57
C LYS A 55 -0.21 16.79 14.23
N GLU A 56 -0.52 15.54 13.95
CA GLU A 56 -0.17 14.86 12.69
C GLU A 56 -0.84 15.51 11.48
N MET A 57 -2.14 15.78 11.55
CA MET A 57 -2.86 16.46 10.46
C MET A 57 -2.37 17.90 10.26
N ALA A 58 -2.32 18.70 11.33
CA ALA A 58 -1.98 20.12 11.25
C ALA A 58 -0.54 20.37 10.75
N GLY A 59 0.40 19.51 11.16
CA GLY A 59 1.79 19.58 10.71
C GLY A 59 2.00 19.25 9.22
N ASN A 60 0.99 18.71 8.53
CA ASN A 60 1.04 18.30 7.13
C ASN A 60 0.11 19.13 6.21
N ILE A 61 -0.47 20.23 6.69
CA ILE A 61 -1.34 21.09 5.88
C ILE A 61 -0.53 21.83 4.81
N ILE A 62 -0.87 21.61 3.54
CA ILE A 62 -0.31 22.35 2.40
C ILE A 62 -1.28 23.48 2.01
N PRO A 63 -0.85 24.76 1.96
CA PRO A 63 -1.68 25.87 1.53
C PRO A 63 -2.19 25.71 0.08
N ALA A 64 -3.50 25.85 -0.12
CA ALA A 64 -4.11 25.83 -1.45
C ALA A 64 -4.17 27.23 -2.06
N ILE A 65 -3.81 27.36 -3.34
CA ILE A 65 -3.90 28.61 -4.10
C ILE A 65 -4.87 28.40 -5.28
N ALA A 66 -5.90 29.26 -5.39
CA ALA A 66 -6.94 29.11 -6.39
C ALA A 66 -6.42 29.12 -7.85
N THR A 67 -5.36 29.88 -8.13
CA THR A 67 -4.73 29.93 -9.46
C THR A 67 -4.07 28.61 -9.84
N THR A 68 -3.48 27.87 -8.88
CA THR A 68 -2.93 26.53 -9.13
C THR A 68 -4.03 25.58 -9.60
N ASN A 69 -5.20 25.58 -8.94
CA ASN A 69 -6.33 24.75 -9.33
C ASN A 69 -6.84 25.10 -10.74
N ALA A 70 -6.91 26.39 -11.09
CA ALA A 70 -7.29 26.84 -12.43
C ALA A 70 -6.29 26.37 -13.51
N ILE A 71 -4.98 26.45 -13.24
CA ILE A 71 -3.93 25.95 -14.15
C ILE A 71 -4.05 24.44 -14.33
N ILE A 72 -4.17 23.67 -13.24
CA ILE A 72 -4.28 22.21 -13.29
C ILE A 72 -5.57 21.79 -14.02
N ALA A 73 -6.70 22.44 -13.78
CA ALA A 73 -7.95 22.16 -14.50
C ALA A 73 -7.81 22.40 -16.02
N GLY A 74 -7.18 23.50 -16.44
CA GLY A 74 -6.86 23.76 -17.84
C GLY A 74 -5.97 22.68 -18.46
N LEU A 75 -4.94 22.24 -17.73
CA LEU A 75 -4.03 21.16 -18.17
C LEU A 75 -4.75 19.82 -18.31
N ILE A 76 -5.66 19.47 -17.39
CA ILE A 76 -6.49 18.26 -17.46
C ILE A 76 -7.32 18.25 -18.75
N VAL A 77 -8.00 19.36 -19.07
CA VAL A 77 -8.80 19.49 -20.30
C VAL A 77 -7.93 19.37 -21.55
N LEU A 78 -6.74 19.96 -21.56
CA LEU A 78 -5.79 19.83 -22.67
C LEU A 78 -5.31 18.38 -22.87
N GLN A 79 -5.03 17.62 -21.80
CA GLN A 79 -4.71 16.19 -21.94
C GLN A 79 -5.93 15.36 -22.36
N ALA A 80 -7.14 15.70 -21.91
CA ALA A 80 -8.37 15.05 -22.34
C ALA A 80 -8.62 15.21 -23.85
N PHE A 81 -8.26 16.34 -24.46
CA PHE A 81 -8.30 16.49 -25.92
C PHE A 81 -7.35 15.53 -26.66
N HIS A 82 -6.15 15.28 -26.14
CA HIS A 82 -5.26 14.26 -26.71
C HIS A 82 -5.87 12.87 -26.59
N LEU A 83 -6.47 12.54 -25.45
CA LEU A 83 -7.14 11.26 -25.20
C LEU A 83 -8.31 11.03 -26.16
N MET A 84 -9.24 11.99 -26.28
CA MET A 84 -10.40 11.90 -27.17
C MET A 84 -10.01 11.78 -28.64
N ARG A 85 -8.90 12.41 -29.05
CA ARG A 85 -8.34 12.30 -30.41
C ARG A 85 -7.54 11.01 -30.63
N LYS A 86 -7.50 10.09 -29.67
CA LYS A 86 -6.70 8.85 -29.65
C LYS A 86 -5.19 9.12 -29.87
N ALA A 87 -4.73 10.33 -29.54
CA ALA A 87 -3.35 10.78 -29.70
C ALA A 87 -2.51 10.39 -28.46
N TYR A 88 -2.51 9.11 -28.10
CA TYR A 88 -1.90 8.63 -26.84
C TYR A 88 -0.40 8.97 -26.73
N ASN A 89 0.32 8.96 -27.86
CA ASN A 89 1.73 9.35 -27.94
C ASN A 89 2.00 10.84 -27.63
N SER A 90 0.95 11.68 -27.64
CA SER A 90 1.00 13.10 -27.29
C SER A 90 0.68 13.39 -25.82
N LEU A 91 0.20 12.40 -25.06
CA LEU A 91 -0.09 12.56 -23.63
C LEU A 91 1.20 12.83 -22.84
N ARG A 92 1.11 13.72 -21.84
CA ARG A 92 2.23 14.10 -20.98
C ARG A 92 1.80 14.28 -19.53
N ASN A 93 2.66 13.86 -18.61
CA ASN A 93 2.60 14.25 -17.20
C ASN A 93 3.17 15.67 -17.07
N VAL A 94 2.29 16.67 -17.03
CA VAL A 94 2.66 18.10 -16.89
C VAL A 94 2.76 18.45 -15.41
N HIS A 95 3.87 19.07 -15.01
CA HIS A 95 4.14 19.48 -13.64
C HIS A 95 4.24 21.01 -13.58
N VAL A 96 3.48 21.63 -12.67
CA VAL A 96 3.58 23.05 -12.37
C VAL A 96 4.73 23.24 -11.38
N GLN A 97 5.62 24.20 -11.65
CA GLN A 97 6.79 24.51 -10.84
C GLN A 97 6.77 25.97 -10.38
N PHE A 98 7.35 26.23 -9.21
CA PHE A 98 7.59 27.59 -8.72
C PHE A 98 8.70 28.34 -9.45
N LYS A 99 9.50 27.67 -10.31
CA LYS A 99 10.64 28.27 -11.02
C LYS A 99 10.15 29.18 -12.16
N PRO A 100 10.32 30.52 -12.11
CA PRO A 100 9.73 31.43 -13.09
C PRO A 100 10.24 31.24 -14.53
N SER A 101 11.46 30.72 -14.70
CA SER A 101 12.04 30.44 -16.02
C SER A 101 11.48 29.18 -16.69
N MET A 102 10.81 28.30 -15.94
CA MET A 102 10.21 27.06 -16.43
C MET A 102 9.02 26.68 -15.52
N PRO A 103 7.92 27.47 -15.55
CA PRO A 103 6.78 27.28 -14.65
C PRO A 103 5.99 26.00 -14.97
N LEU A 104 6.19 25.43 -16.16
CA LEU A 104 5.65 24.15 -16.59
C LEU A 104 6.80 23.27 -17.10
N SER A 105 6.93 22.07 -16.55
CA SER A 105 7.68 20.98 -17.20
C SER A 105 6.74 19.84 -17.58
N HIS A 106 7.22 18.95 -18.43
CA HIS A 106 6.46 17.77 -18.81
C HIS A 106 7.38 16.56 -18.90
N VAL A 107 6.83 15.38 -18.60
CA VAL A 107 7.47 14.08 -18.78
C VAL A 107 6.56 13.23 -19.65
N SER A 108 7.12 12.43 -20.56
CA SER A 108 6.37 11.44 -21.33
C SER A 108 5.74 10.39 -20.40
N MET A 109 4.60 9.82 -20.80
CA MET A 109 3.97 8.76 -20.02
C MET A 109 4.93 7.58 -19.84
N SER A 110 5.14 7.14 -18.60
CA SER A 110 5.87 5.92 -18.29
C SER A 110 5.09 4.69 -18.75
N ARG A 111 5.79 3.64 -19.17
CA ARG A 111 5.16 2.32 -19.38
C ARG A 111 4.69 1.74 -18.05
N ALA A 112 3.74 0.81 -18.10
CA ALA A 112 3.31 0.05 -16.94
C ALA A 112 4.52 -0.66 -16.29
N ASN A 113 4.58 -0.64 -14.96
CA ASN A 113 5.66 -1.28 -14.21
C ASN A 113 5.35 -2.78 -14.04
N PRO A 114 6.19 -3.71 -14.57
CA PRO A 114 5.98 -5.15 -14.42
C PRO A 114 5.91 -5.64 -12.96
N ASN A 115 6.46 -4.86 -12.03
CA ASN A 115 6.54 -5.18 -10.61
C ASN A 115 5.34 -4.62 -9.81
N CYS A 116 4.37 -3.94 -10.46
CA CYS A 116 3.24 -3.34 -9.76
C CYS A 116 2.23 -4.40 -9.30
N GLY A 117 1.95 -4.47 -8.00
CA GLY A 117 0.93 -5.38 -7.45
C GLY A 117 -0.53 -5.07 -7.82
N VAL A 118 -0.78 -4.03 -8.63
CA VAL A 118 -2.14 -3.59 -9.02
C VAL A 118 -2.32 -3.63 -10.54
N CYS A 119 -1.46 -2.94 -11.31
CA CYS A 119 -1.62 -2.81 -12.76
C CYS A 119 -0.89 -3.87 -13.61
N ARG A 120 -0.29 -4.88 -12.98
CA ARG A 120 0.31 -6.04 -13.66
C ARG A 120 -0.74 -7.09 -14.04
N ASP A 121 -1.82 -7.18 -13.28
CA ASP A 121 -2.89 -8.16 -13.51
C ASP A 121 -3.63 -7.84 -14.81
N THR A 122 -3.98 -8.89 -15.56
CA THR A 122 -4.49 -8.76 -16.92
C THR A 122 -6.00 -8.93 -16.92
N TYR A 123 -6.70 -7.85 -17.25
CA TYR A 123 -8.16 -7.81 -17.29
C TYR A 123 -8.67 -8.26 -18.65
N THR A 124 -9.71 -9.09 -18.64
CA THR A 124 -10.38 -9.57 -19.84
C THR A 124 -11.87 -9.80 -19.57
N GLU A 125 -12.66 -9.97 -20.63
CA GLU A 125 -14.10 -10.22 -20.56
C GLU A 125 -14.42 -11.46 -21.37
N ILE A 126 -15.24 -12.35 -20.82
CA ILE A 126 -15.90 -13.44 -21.55
C ILE A 126 -17.38 -13.10 -21.69
N LEU A 127 -18.00 -13.47 -22.81
CA LEU A 127 -19.45 -13.38 -22.95
C LEU A 127 -20.00 -14.81 -22.95
N CYS A 128 -20.80 -15.17 -21.95
CA CYS A 128 -21.30 -16.53 -21.84
C CYS A 128 -22.72 -16.63 -21.28
N ASP A 129 -23.30 -17.82 -21.42
CA ASP A 129 -24.48 -18.27 -20.68
C ASP A 129 -24.02 -19.09 -19.45
N PRO A 130 -24.15 -18.54 -18.21
CA PRO A 130 -23.69 -19.22 -17.00
C PRO A 130 -24.35 -20.58 -16.74
N SER A 131 -25.54 -20.81 -17.32
CA SER A 131 -26.29 -22.06 -17.13
C SER A 131 -25.75 -23.22 -17.98
N ARG A 132 -25.01 -22.93 -19.05
CA ARG A 132 -24.50 -23.90 -20.03
C ARG A 132 -22.99 -24.10 -19.97
N VAL A 133 -22.24 -23.06 -19.59
CA VAL A 133 -20.76 -23.07 -19.61
C VAL A 133 -20.21 -23.57 -18.29
N THR A 134 -19.22 -24.45 -18.35
CA THR A 134 -18.51 -24.97 -17.16
C THR A 134 -17.33 -24.09 -16.76
N LEU A 135 -16.88 -24.22 -15.51
CA LEU A 135 -15.68 -23.52 -15.04
C LEU A 135 -14.43 -23.95 -15.84
N GLY A 136 -14.30 -25.25 -16.14
CA GLY A 136 -13.19 -25.79 -16.92
C GLY A 136 -13.13 -25.23 -18.34
N GLU A 137 -14.26 -25.09 -19.03
CA GLU A 137 -14.34 -24.47 -20.37
C GLU A 137 -13.84 -23.02 -20.37
N VAL A 138 -14.13 -22.25 -19.32
CA VAL A 138 -13.63 -20.87 -19.17
C VAL A 138 -12.12 -20.87 -18.94
N VAL A 139 -11.61 -21.72 -18.05
CA VAL A 139 -10.18 -21.78 -17.71
C VAL A 139 -9.36 -22.23 -18.92
N ASP A 140 -9.67 -23.40 -19.50
CA ASP A 140 -8.98 -23.90 -20.69
C ASP A 140 -9.09 -22.93 -21.88
N GLY A 141 -10.25 -22.27 -22.04
CA GLY A 141 -10.47 -21.27 -23.08
C GLY A 141 -9.62 -20.00 -22.92
N ILE A 142 -9.45 -19.52 -21.68
CA ILE A 142 -8.63 -18.34 -21.37
C ILE A 142 -7.13 -18.64 -21.40
N LEU A 143 -6.71 -19.80 -20.90
CA LEU A 143 -5.31 -20.23 -20.92
C LEU A 143 -4.85 -20.58 -22.35
N GLY A 144 -5.74 -21.15 -23.18
CA GLY A 144 -5.47 -21.46 -24.58
C GLY A 144 -4.42 -22.57 -24.81
N PRO A 145 -4.09 -22.86 -26.09
CA PRO A 145 -3.22 -23.98 -26.45
C PRO A 145 -1.73 -23.78 -26.13
N GLY A 146 -1.30 -22.56 -25.79
CA GLY A 146 0.11 -22.17 -25.77
C GLY A 146 0.54 -21.52 -27.10
N ASP A 147 1.84 -21.55 -27.41
CA ASP A 147 2.42 -21.09 -28.69
C ASP A 147 2.07 -19.65 -29.10
N GLY A 148 2.07 -18.72 -28.13
CA GLY A 148 1.86 -17.29 -28.38
C GLY A 148 0.40 -16.88 -28.59
N LYS A 149 -0.54 -17.81 -28.37
CA LYS A 149 -1.99 -17.55 -28.32
C LYS A 149 -2.55 -18.04 -26.98
N GLY A 150 -2.18 -17.36 -25.91
CA GLY A 150 -2.50 -17.74 -24.52
C GLY A 150 -1.25 -18.17 -23.73
N THR A 151 -1.47 -18.63 -22.50
CA THR A 151 -0.45 -19.09 -21.55
C THR A 151 -0.08 -20.56 -21.71
N GLY A 152 -0.96 -21.36 -22.33
CA GLY A 152 -0.91 -22.82 -22.30
C GLY A 152 -1.50 -23.41 -21.02
N LYS A 153 -1.77 -24.73 -21.03
CA LYS A 153 -2.20 -25.46 -19.84
C LYS A 153 -1.15 -25.34 -18.73
N ARG A 154 -1.61 -24.94 -17.54
CA ARG A 154 -0.84 -24.69 -16.32
C ARG A 154 -1.73 -24.99 -15.12
N ASP A 155 -1.10 -25.27 -13.99
CA ASP A 155 -1.78 -25.47 -12.72
C ASP A 155 -2.21 -24.11 -12.17
N VAL A 156 -3.52 -23.88 -12.11
CA VAL A 156 -4.11 -22.58 -11.75
C VAL A 156 -5.20 -22.72 -10.70
N ALA A 157 -5.20 -21.81 -9.73
CA ALA A 157 -6.28 -21.64 -8.77
C ALA A 157 -7.23 -20.52 -9.22
N VAL A 158 -8.54 -20.76 -9.10
CA VAL A 158 -9.60 -19.86 -9.57
C VAL A 158 -10.43 -19.37 -8.39
N TYR A 159 -10.54 -18.04 -8.25
CA TYR A 159 -11.21 -17.39 -7.13
C TYR A 159 -12.38 -16.51 -7.60
N GLU A 160 -13.45 -16.49 -6.81
CA GLU A 160 -14.53 -15.50 -6.84
C GLU A 160 -14.37 -14.60 -5.60
N ASP A 161 -13.80 -13.40 -5.77
CA ASP A 161 -13.37 -12.52 -4.66
C ASP A 161 -12.47 -13.26 -3.65
N LYS A 162 -13.04 -13.74 -2.55
CA LYS A 162 -12.34 -14.48 -1.47
C LYS A 162 -12.62 -15.99 -1.47
N ARG A 163 -13.53 -16.47 -2.33
CA ARG A 163 -13.95 -17.87 -2.39
C ARG A 163 -13.14 -18.62 -3.43
N VAL A 164 -12.49 -19.71 -3.03
CA VAL A 164 -11.89 -20.67 -3.95
C VAL A 164 -13.00 -21.40 -4.71
N LEU A 165 -12.90 -21.44 -6.04
CA LEU A 165 -13.77 -22.23 -6.91
C LEU A 165 -13.08 -23.49 -7.40
N SER A 166 -11.80 -23.41 -7.77
CA SER A 166 -10.96 -24.55 -8.14
C SER A 166 -9.53 -24.25 -7.72
N ASP A 167 -8.77 -25.30 -7.46
CA ASP A 167 -7.34 -25.29 -7.12
C ASP A 167 -6.68 -26.49 -7.82
N PRO A 168 -5.36 -26.52 -8.10
CA PRO A 168 -4.70 -27.73 -8.61
C PRO A 168 -4.93 -28.99 -7.77
N ASP A 169 -5.09 -28.86 -6.44
CA ASP A 169 -5.43 -29.97 -5.55
C ASP A 169 -6.96 -30.22 -5.42
N TRP A 170 -7.81 -29.36 -6.01
CA TRP A 170 -9.27 -29.46 -5.91
C TRP A 170 -10.00 -28.98 -7.18
N ASP A 171 -10.23 -29.91 -8.11
CA ASP A 171 -10.75 -29.67 -9.46
C ASP A 171 -12.20 -30.13 -9.69
N ASP A 172 -12.87 -30.72 -8.68
CA ASP A 172 -14.29 -31.19 -8.68
C ASP A 172 -15.33 -30.20 -9.27
N ASN A 173 -15.01 -28.90 -9.25
CA ASN A 173 -15.89 -27.84 -9.73
C ASN A 173 -15.68 -27.49 -11.21
N ASN A 174 -14.63 -28.00 -11.86
CA ASN A 174 -14.35 -27.70 -13.27
C ASN A 174 -15.40 -28.27 -14.22
N GLU A 175 -16.06 -29.38 -13.85
CA GLU A 175 -17.21 -29.93 -14.57
C GLU A 175 -18.53 -29.20 -14.27
N ARG A 176 -18.59 -28.35 -13.24
CA ARG A 176 -19.81 -27.65 -12.84
C ARG A 176 -20.01 -26.38 -13.66
N THR A 177 -21.28 -26.07 -13.93
CA THR A 177 -21.67 -24.83 -14.59
C THR A 177 -21.41 -23.62 -13.70
N LEU A 178 -21.14 -22.46 -14.31
CA LEU A 178 -20.92 -21.22 -13.59
C LEU A 178 -22.12 -20.87 -12.68
N ASP A 179 -23.35 -21.11 -13.14
CA ASP A 179 -24.58 -20.88 -12.36
C ASP A 179 -24.68 -21.80 -11.12
N ASN A 180 -24.31 -23.08 -11.24
CA ASN A 180 -24.23 -24.00 -10.09
C ASN A 180 -23.16 -23.55 -9.07
N LEU A 181 -22.15 -22.81 -9.51
CA LEU A 181 -21.16 -22.18 -8.65
C LEU A 181 -21.58 -20.80 -8.15
N ASN A 182 -22.81 -20.34 -8.43
CA ASN A 182 -23.31 -18.98 -8.20
C ASN A 182 -22.53 -17.87 -8.93
N VAL A 183 -21.70 -18.20 -9.92
CA VAL A 183 -20.94 -17.24 -10.74
C VAL A 183 -21.84 -16.69 -11.84
N THR A 184 -22.55 -15.62 -11.52
CA THR A 184 -23.51 -14.95 -12.40
C THR A 184 -22.91 -13.69 -13.06
N ARG A 185 -23.67 -13.09 -13.98
CA ARG A 185 -23.31 -11.87 -14.73
C ARG A 185 -22.71 -10.77 -13.83
N GLY A 186 -21.62 -10.17 -14.29
CA GLY A 186 -20.99 -9.00 -13.66
C GLY A 186 -20.05 -9.35 -12.51
N LYS A 187 -19.90 -10.64 -12.19
CA LYS A 187 -18.85 -11.13 -11.31
C LYS A 187 -17.52 -11.24 -12.05
N PHE A 188 -16.43 -11.25 -11.26
CA PHE A 188 -15.07 -11.44 -11.74
C PHE A 188 -14.49 -12.73 -11.19
N LEU A 189 -13.83 -13.49 -12.06
CA LEU A 189 -13.03 -14.65 -11.71
C LEU A 189 -11.55 -14.27 -11.78
N ALA A 190 -10.80 -14.52 -10.71
CA ALA A 190 -9.37 -14.34 -10.68
C ALA A 190 -8.68 -15.69 -10.91
N ILE A 191 -8.01 -15.86 -12.05
CA ILE A 191 -7.20 -17.03 -12.37
C ILE A 191 -5.76 -16.73 -11.95
N VAL A 192 -5.25 -17.47 -10.97
CA VAL A 192 -3.92 -17.34 -10.37
C VAL A 192 -3.08 -18.55 -10.76
N ASP A 193 -1.92 -18.29 -11.37
CA ASP A 193 -0.88 -19.29 -11.65
C ASP A 193 -0.22 -19.73 -10.33
N ASP A 194 -0.32 -21.01 -9.98
CA ASP A 194 0.12 -21.54 -8.67
C ASP A 194 1.65 -21.48 -8.51
N GLU A 195 2.39 -21.83 -9.58
CA GLU A 195 3.84 -21.65 -9.68
C GLU A 195 4.28 -20.18 -9.49
N GLY A 196 3.35 -19.22 -9.59
CA GLY A 196 3.60 -17.80 -9.46
C GLY A 196 4.52 -17.23 -10.54
N GLU A 197 4.59 -17.85 -11.72
CA GLU A 197 5.36 -17.35 -12.87
C GLU A 197 4.61 -16.24 -13.62
N LEU A 198 3.29 -16.25 -13.62
CA LEU A 198 2.43 -15.34 -14.39
C LEU A 198 1.55 -14.45 -13.52
N ALA A 199 1.31 -13.21 -13.96
CA ALA A 199 0.37 -12.31 -13.33
C ALA A 199 -1.06 -12.89 -13.32
N THR A 200 -1.88 -12.48 -12.35
CA THR A 200 -3.27 -12.92 -12.26
C THR A 200 -4.06 -12.44 -13.48
N ILE A 201 -4.92 -13.30 -14.02
CA ILE A 201 -5.89 -12.91 -15.05
C ILE A 201 -7.23 -12.65 -14.36
N GLN A 202 -7.78 -11.46 -14.54
CA GLN A 202 -9.08 -11.04 -14.03
C GLN A 202 -10.10 -11.15 -15.16
N VAL A 203 -11.04 -12.09 -15.05
CA VAL A 203 -12.03 -12.42 -16.09
C VAL A 203 -13.41 -11.93 -15.66
N GLY A 204 -13.92 -10.89 -16.31
CA GLY A 204 -15.29 -10.41 -16.11
C GLY A 204 -16.31 -11.26 -16.89
N VAL A 205 -17.41 -11.64 -16.23
CA VAL A 205 -18.50 -12.44 -16.83
C VAL A 205 -19.57 -11.53 -17.45
N GLY A 206 -19.47 -11.30 -18.75
CA GLY A 206 -20.42 -10.54 -19.57
C GLY A 206 -21.55 -11.40 -20.17
N VAL A 207 -22.50 -10.75 -20.83
CA VAL A 207 -23.69 -11.41 -21.44
C VAL A 207 -23.47 -11.60 -22.94
N LEU A 208 -23.92 -12.73 -23.48
CA LEU A 208 -23.97 -12.96 -24.92
C LEU A 208 -24.71 -11.82 -25.66
N PRO A 209 -24.27 -11.43 -26.88
CA PRO A 209 -24.91 -10.36 -27.64
C PRO A 209 -26.41 -10.64 -27.91
N PRO A 210 -27.29 -9.61 -27.96
CA PRO A 210 -28.74 -9.80 -28.14
C PRO A 210 -29.16 -10.56 -29.42
N ASN A 211 -28.30 -10.58 -30.44
CA ASN A 211 -28.54 -11.27 -31.72
C ASN A 211 -27.84 -12.65 -31.79
N HIS A 212 -27.35 -13.19 -30.66
CA HIS A 212 -26.65 -14.46 -30.66
C HIS A 212 -27.64 -15.63 -30.85
N PRO A 213 -27.37 -16.59 -31.77
CA PRO A 213 -28.26 -17.73 -31.97
C PRO A 213 -28.27 -18.64 -30.73
N VAL A 214 -29.44 -19.21 -30.42
CA VAL A 214 -29.64 -20.11 -29.26
C VAL A 214 -28.78 -21.38 -29.38
N GLU A 215 -28.63 -21.90 -30.60
CA GLU A 215 -27.76 -23.04 -30.95
C GLU A 215 -26.27 -22.65 -31.10
N GLY A 216 -25.93 -21.39 -30.93
CA GLY A 216 -24.55 -20.92 -31.00
C GLY A 216 -23.68 -21.39 -29.82
N PRO A 217 -22.36 -21.12 -29.87
CA PRO A 217 -21.45 -21.43 -28.77
C PRO A 217 -21.88 -20.69 -27.49
N ALA A 218 -21.94 -21.41 -26.37
CA ALA A 218 -22.38 -20.84 -25.09
C ALA A 218 -21.32 -19.91 -24.45
N LEU A 219 -20.09 -19.95 -24.95
CA LEU A 219 -18.93 -19.16 -24.51
C LEU A 219 -18.29 -18.45 -25.72
N ILE A 220 -18.14 -17.13 -25.62
CA ILE A 220 -17.35 -16.30 -26.53
C ILE A 220 -16.12 -15.82 -25.77
N LEU A 221 -14.95 -16.25 -26.23
CA LEU A 221 -13.66 -15.89 -25.68
C LEU A 221 -13.14 -14.55 -26.24
N PRO A 222 -12.33 -13.81 -25.47
CA PRO A 222 -11.66 -12.60 -25.94
C PRO A 222 -10.69 -12.91 -27.09
N SER A 223 -10.67 -12.03 -28.10
CA SER A 223 -9.72 -12.10 -29.22
C SER A 223 -9.01 -10.74 -29.35
N PRO A 224 -7.69 -10.65 -29.07
CA PRO A 224 -6.79 -11.74 -28.66
C PRO A 224 -7.03 -12.24 -27.22
N LEU A 225 -6.59 -13.47 -26.93
CA LEU A 225 -6.56 -14.03 -25.58
C LEU A 225 -5.63 -13.20 -24.66
N PRO A 226 -5.92 -13.14 -23.35
CA PRO A 226 -5.07 -12.42 -22.40
C PRO A 226 -3.67 -13.06 -22.32
N MET A 227 -2.64 -12.21 -22.30
CA MET A 227 -1.25 -12.62 -22.06
C MET A 227 -0.75 -11.95 -20.77
N PRO A 228 -0.85 -12.61 -19.61
CA PRO A 228 -0.32 -12.06 -18.36
C PRO A 228 1.19 -11.84 -18.43
N ALA A 229 1.64 -10.73 -17.87
CA ALA A 229 3.07 -10.47 -17.71
C ALA A 229 3.69 -11.50 -16.76
N ARG A 230 4.92 -11.95 -17.05
CA ARG A 230 5.66 -12.80 -16.10
C ARG A 230 5.91 -12.05 -14.80
N ARG A 231 5.66 -12.69 -13.66
CA ARG A 231 6.06 -12.17 -12.35
C ARG A 231 7.60 -12.16 -12.31
N PRO A 232 8.23 -11.03 -11.97
CA PRO A 232 9.66 -11.03 -11.68
C PRO A 232 9.88 -11.89 -10.43
N LYS A 233 10.63 -12.99 -10.55
CA LYS A 233 11.09 -13.73 -9.37
C LYS A 233 11.92 -12.76 -8.51
N PRO A 234 11.69 -12.68 -7.18
CA PRO A 234 12.54 -11.87 -6.31
C PRO A 234 14.00 -12.25 -6.54
N PRO A 235 14.96 -11.30 -6.52
CA PRO A 235 16.36 -11.67 -6.58
C PRO A 235 16.63 -12.67 -5.44
N ALA A 236 17.19 -13.84 -5.79
CA ALA A 236 17.54 -14.84 -4.80
C ALA A 236 18.39 -14.16 -3.71
N PRO A 237 18.16 -14.45 -2.42
CA PRO A 237 18.91 -13.84 -1.34
C PRO A 237 20.39 -14.10 -1.60
N SER A 238 21.13 -13.06 -1.96
CA SER A 238 22.56 -13.18 -2.20
C SER A 238 23.19 -13.66 -0.92
N THR A 239 23.73 -14.88 -0.92
CA THR A 239 24.58 -15.36 0.17
C THR A 239 25.62 -14.28 0.41
N PRO A 240 25.72 -13.70 1.62
CA PRO A 240 26.76 -12.73 1.90
C PRO A 240 28.10 -13.42 1.61
N PRO A 241 29.03 -12.75 0.90
CA PRO A 241 30.31 -13.37 0.57
C PRO A 241 30.98 -13.84 1.87
N PRO A 242 31.58 -15.05 1.90
CA PRO A 242 32.18 -15.57 3.11
C PRO A 242 33.20 -14.57 3.62
N THR A 243 32.94 -14.01 4.80
CA THR A 243 33.85 -13.06 5.44
C THR A 243 35.19 -13.76 5.66
N LEU A 244 36.21 -13.36 4.88
CA LEU A 244 37.55 -13.86 5.06
C LEU A 244 37.98 -13.56 6.50
N ASN A 245 38.10 -14.61 7.30
CA ASN A 245 38.63 -14.54 8.66
C ASN A 245 40.10 -14.12 8.62
N LEU A 246 40.34 -12.81 8.54
CA LEU A 246 41.63 -12.20 8.84
C LEU A 246 41.89 -12.34 10.35
N LYS A 247 42.23 -13.56 10.77
CA LYS A 247 42.93 -13.81 12.04
C LYS A 247 44.25 -13.05 11.98
N ARG A 248 44.25 -11.83 12.52
CA ARG A 248 45.47 -11.08 12.77
C ARG A 248 46.17 -11.73 13.96
N SER A 249 47.27 -12.42 13.72
CA SER A 249 48.08 -13.04 14.77
C SER A 249 48.53 -11.99 15.79
N ALA A 250 48.48 -12.33 17.08
CA ALA A 250 48.98 -11.46 18.14
C ALA A 250 50.52 -11.32 18.04
N PRO A 251 51.10 -10.13 18.32
CA PRO A 251 52.53 -10.00 18.56
C PRO A 251 52.90 -10.60 19.92
N ASN A 252 54.06 -11.25 20.00
CA ASN A 252 54.66 -11.68 21.27
C ASN A 252 55.47 -10.53 21.90
N ASP A 253 55.63 -10.57 23.22
CA ASP A 253 56.27 -9.53 24.05
C ASP A 253 57.75 -9.26 23.71
N GLU A 254 58.18 -8.00 23.83
CA GLU A 254 59.39 -7.58 24.58
C GLU A 254 59.20 -6.15 25.15
N GLU A 255 60.00 -5.82 26.16
CA GLU A 255 59.84 -4.81 27.23
C GLU A 255 59.66 -3.32 26.82
N ILE A 256 58.94 -2.54 27.66
CA ILE A 256 59.42 -1.36 28.45
C ILE A 256 58.24 -0.58 29.10
N GLU A 257 58.31 -0.37 30.41
CA GLU A 257 57.46 0.53 31.24
C GLU A 257 58.16 1.91 31.45
N PRO A 258 57.59 2.96 32.09
CA PRO A 258 56.22 3.17 32.61
C PRO A 258 55.60 4.59 32.39
N SER A 259 54.45 4.83 33.05
CA SER A 259 53.85 6.13 33.46
C SER A 259 52.83 6.78 32.50
N ALA A 260 51.74 7.45 32.96
CA ALA A 260 51.29 7.75 34.32
C ALA A 260 49.74 7.79 34.52
N LYS A 261 49.28 7.05 35.55
CA LYS A 261 48.14 7.26 36.50
C LYS A 261 46.86 8.05 36.12
N ARG A 262 45.74 7.45 36.62
CA ARG A 262 44.40 8.00 37.04
C ARG A 262 43.25 7.77 36.03
N LEU A 263 42.05 7.33 36.43
CA LEU A 263 41.55 6.80 37.72
C LEU A 263 40.41 5.77 37.46
N LYS A 264 40.04 4.94 38.44
CA LYS A 264 39.20 3.74 38.27
C LYS A 264 38.00 3.72 39.23
N THR A 265 36.82 3.33 38.74
CA THR A 265 35.68 2.73 39.48
C THR A 265 34.89 1.89 38.45
N ASP A 266 34.89 0.54 38.48
CA ASP A 266 33.90 -0.34 39.16
C ASP A 266 32.42 0.04 38.81
N LYS A 267 31.44 -0.82 38.45
CA LYS A 267 31.27 -2.29 38.29
C LYS A 267 29.84 -2.53 37.69
N THR A 268 29.41 -3.61 37.02
CA THR A 268 29.99 -4.90 36.55
C THR A 268 29.23 -5.40 35.27
N THR A 269 29.47 -6.65 34.85
CA THR A 269 28.77 -7.51 33.86
C THR A 269 27.31 -7.86 34.23
N THR A 270 26.36 -8.11 33.31
CA THR A 270 26.31 -9.28 32.38
C THR A 270 25.44 -9.07 31.12
N ASP A 271 25.81 -9.80 30.05
CA ASP A 271 25.16 -10.14 28.77
C ASP A 271 23.89 -9.41 28.27
N ALA A 272 24.01 -8.88 27.05
CA ALA A 272 22.89 -8.46 26.20
C ALA A 272 22.90 -9.23 24.87
N THR A 273 21.82 -9.94 24.56
CA THR A 273 21.56 -10.50 23.23
C THR A 273 20.94 -9.43 22.31
N PRO A 274 21.36 -9.29 21.04
CA PRO A 274 20.89 -8.21 20.19
C PRO A 274 19.56 -8.55 19.49
N PHE A 275 18.45 -7.99 19.97
CA PHE A 275 17.20 -7.94 19.20
C PHE A 275 17.02 -6.59 18.49
N SER A 276 16.60 -6.66 17.21
CA SER A 276 16.36 -5.49 16.36
C SER A 276 15.09 -4.72 16.80
N PRO A 277 15.09 -3.37 16.80
CA PRO A 277 14.01 -2.55 17.35
C PRO A 277 12.64 -2.74 16.68
N SER A 278 12.58 -3.28 15.46
CA SER A 278 11.33 -3.48 14.72
C SER A 278 10.35 -4.46 15.36
N LYS A 279 10.80 -5.35 16.27
CA LYS A 279 9.93 -6.34 16.91
C LYS A 279 9.17 -5.81 18.13
N LYS A 280 9.76 -4.90 18.91
CA LYS A 280 9.10 -4.35 20.12
C LYS A 280 7.88 -3.50 19.75
N ARG A 281 8.02 -2.68 18.69
CA ARG A 281 6.97 -1.79 18.19
C ARG A 281 5.68 -2.48 17.72
N LYS A 282 5.68 -3.81 17.55
CA LYS A 282 4.51 -4.57 17.08
C LYS A 282 3.75 -5.31 18.19
N LEU A 283 4.27 -5.36 19.43
CA LEU A 283 3.52 -5.90 20.57
C LEU A 283 2.67 -4.82 21.27
N GLU A 284 3.15 -3.58 21.29
CA GLU A 284 2.49 -2.46 21.97
C GLU A 284 1.17 -2.01 21.29
N GLU A 285 0.90 -2.49 20.06
CA GLU A 285 -0.28 -2.13 19.26
C GLU A 285 -1.49 -3.06 19.48
N ASP A 286 -1.28 -4.30 19.94
CA ASP A 286 -2.32 -5.33 20.12
C ASP A 286 -2.92 -5.41 21.54
N GLY A 287 -2.51 -4.53 22.46
CA GLY A 287 -3.12 -4.40 23.80
C GLY A 287 -2.86 -5.55 24.78
N LEU A 288 -1.99 -6.51 24.45
CA LEU A 288 -1.54 -7.56 25.38
C LEU A 288 -0.34 -7.10 26.21
N ILE A 289 -0.56 -6.96 27.53
CA ILE A 289 0.51 -6.83 28.51
C ILE A 289 1.09 -8.22 28.78
N LEU A 290 2.38 -8.40 28.52
CA LEU A 290 3.15 -9.56 28.94
C LEU A 290 3.74 -9.27 30.32
N LEU A 291 3.40 -10.10 31.32
CA LEU A 291 4.03 -10.10 32.63
C LEU A 291 5.28 -10.98 32.53
N ASP A 292 6.45 -10.43 32.85
CA ASP A 292 7.73 -11.15 32.70
C ASP A 292 7.99 -12.15 33.85
N ASP A 293 7.31 -12.00 35.01
CA ASP A 293 7.36 -12.93 36.14
C ASP A 293 5.98 -13.13 36.82
N ALA A 294 5.82 -14.25 37.54
CA ALA A 294 4.53 -14.72 38.05
C ALA A 294 3.99 -13.98 39.31
N ASP A 295 4.76 -13.06 39.89
CA ASP A 295 4.40 -12.29 41.11
C ASP A 295 4.11 -10.81 40.83
N ASP A 296 4.17 -10.35 39.57
CA ASP A 296 3.85 -8.97 39.21
C ASP A 296 2.34 -8.67 39.38
N LYS A 297 2.04 -7.67 40.22
CA LYS A 297 0.66 -7.22 40.49
C LYS A 297 0.27 -6.08 39.56
N LEU A 298 -0.89 -6.22 38.94
CA LEU A 298 -1.53 -5.17 38.15
C LEU A 298 -2.23 -4.17 39.07
N ASP A 299 -1.65 -2.97 39.22
CA ASP A 299 -2.35 -1.82 39.77
C ASP A 299 -3.31 -1.28 38.68
N VAL A 300 -4.61 -1.53 38.88
CA VAL A 300 -5.68 -1.06 37.98
C VAL A 300 -6.38 0.12 38.62
N ASP A 301 -6.06 1.34 38.18
CA ASP A 301 -6.78 2.55 38.59
C ASP A 301 -8.22 2.52 38.06
N VAL A 302 -9.15 2.11 38.91
CA VAL A 302 -10.59 2.16 38.62
C VAL A 302 -11.08 3.60 38.79
N ILE A 303 -11.43 4.24 37.67
CA ILE A 303 -12.10 5.54 37.67
C ILE A 303 -13.62 5.29 37.71
N GLU A 304 -14.23 5.48 38.89
CA GLU A 304 -15.67 5.58 39.02
C GLU A 304 -16.17 6.89 38.38
N ILE A 305 -17.33 6.85 37.73
CA ILE A 305 -17.95 7.98 37.03
C ILE A 305 -19.22 8.39 37.78
N GLU A 306 -19.24 9.63 38.31
CA GLU A 306 -20.46 10.42 38.56
C GLU A 306 -20.72 11.38 37.38
#